data_AF-A0A1R3J3U3-F1
#
_entry.id   AF-A0A1R3J3U3-F1
#
_cell.length_a   1.000
_cell.length_b   1.000
_cell.length_c   1.000
_cell.angle_alpha   90.00
_cell.angle_beta   90.00
_cell.angle_gamma   90.00
#
_symmetry.space_group_name_H-M   'P 1'
#
loop_
_entity.id
_entity.type
_entity.pdbx_description
1 polymer ?
#
loop_
_entity_poly.entity_id
_entity_poly.type
_entity_poly.pdbx_seq_one_letter_code
_entity_poly.pdbx_strand_id
1 'polypeptide(L)'
;MLSLIASGSKGRTLEQLFGCLGSTMSINDLNSQSSQMIVLASSADDPELAFVNGAWVRQGLKLKPSFQETVESVYNATANGVDFLNKYKRFDLFLEL
;
A
#
# COMPACT_ATOMS: atom_id res chain seq x y z
N MET A 1 -5.40 -2.83 2.02
CA MET A 1 -5.15 -1.37 2.08
C MET A 1 -5.14 -0.80 3.49
N LEU A 2 -6.12 -1.11 4.37
CA LEU A 2 -6.12 -0.58 5.76
C LEU A 2 -4.85 -0.96 6.55
N SER A 3 -4.26 -2.12 6.29
CA SER A 3 -2.97 -2.55 6.85
C SER A 3 -1.82 -1.59 6.49
N LEU A 4 -1.75 -1.14 5.23
CA LEU A 4 -0.77 -0.14 4.79
C LEU A 4 -0.96 1.19 5.53
N ILE A 5 -2.20 1.65 5.67
CA ILE A 5 -2.50 2.90 6.39
C ILE A 5 -2.13 2.76 7.88
N ALA A 6 -2.40 1.60 8.49
CA ALA A 6 -2.03 1.30 9.86
C ALA A 6 -0.49 1.33 10.04
N SER A 7 0.28 0.79 9.09
CA SER A 7 1.75 0.81 9.15
C SER A 7 2.36 2.22 9.18
N GLY A 8 1.67 3.22 8.62
CA GLY A 8 2.06 4.63 8.66
C GLY A 8 1.46 5.42 9.83
N SER A 9 0.56 4.82 10.61
CA SER A 9 -0.21 5.47 11.66
C SER A 9 0.38 5.26 13.06
N LYS A 10 0.00 6.10 14.02
CA LYS A 10 0.39 6.00 15.44
C LYS A 10 -0.75 6.44 16.36
N GLY A 11 -0.67 6.06 17.64
CA GLY A 11 -1.61 6.47 18.68
C GLY A 11 -3.06 6.07 18.38
N ARG A 12 -4.03 6.94 18.73
CA ARG A 12 -5.47 6.68 18.59
C ARG A 12 -5.88 6.28 17.16
N THR A 13 -5.27 6.89 16.14
CA THR A 13 -5.57 6.54 14.75
C THR A 13 -5.21 5.09 14.45
N LEU A 14 -4.07 4.61 14.94
CA LEU A 14 -3.66 3.21 14.80
C LEU A 14 -4.62 2.27 15.54
N GLU A 15 -5.01 2.63 16.77
CA GLU A 15 -5.97 1.85 17.57
C GLU A 15 -7.32 1.68 16.87
N GLN A 16 -7.84 2.75 16.26
CA GLN A 16 -9.08 2.71 15.49
C GLN A 16 -8.96 1.81 14.25
N LEU A 17 -7.82 1.87 13.55
CA LEU A 17 -7.57 1.02 12.39
C LEU A 17 -7.49 -0.46 12.76
N PHE A 18 -6.89 -0.80 13.91
CA PHE A 18 -6.92 -2.17 14.46
C PHE A 18 -8.33 -2.63 14.79
N GLY A 19 -9.15 -1.76 15.39
CA GLY A 19 -10.57 -2.04 15.61
C GLY A 19 -11.31 -2.32 14.30
N CYS A 20 -11.08 -1.54 13.25
CA CYS A 20 -11.69 -1.75 11.93
C CYS A 20 -11.23 -3.04 11.25
N LEU A 21 -9.98 -3.43 11.45
CA LEU A 21 -9.41 -4.68 10.91
C LEU A 21 -9.85 -5.91 11.70
N GLY A 22 -10.59 -5.74 12.80
CA GLY A 22 -10.95 -6.83 13.72
C GLY A 22 -9.72 -7.52 14.33
N SER A 23 -8.59 -6.80 14.40
CA SER A 23 -7.29 -7.38 14.66
C SER A 23 -6.73 -6.94 16.01
N THR A 24 -6.27 -7.90 16.81
CA THR A 24 -5.45 -7.68 18.00
C THR A 24 -3.94 -7.75 17.71
N MET A 25 -3.57 -7.95 16.44
CA MET A 25 -2.20 -8.18 16.00
C MET A 25 -1.38 -6.90 15.83
N SER A 26 -0.05 -7.06 15.82
CA SER A 26 0.89 -5.98 15.63
C SER A 26 0.96 -5.51 14.17
N ILE A 27 1.57 -4.35 13.93
CA ILE A 27 1.87 -3.86 12.56
C ILE A 27 2.70 -4.90 11.79
N ASN A 28 3.62 -5.60 12.46
CA ASN A 28 4.49 -6.58 11.82
C ASN A 28 3.70 -7.79 11.30
N ASP A 29 2.70 -8.24 12.07
CA ASP A 29 1.82 -9.33 11.66
C ASP A 29 0.97 -8.93 10.46
N LEU A 30 0.40 -7.71 10.46
CA LEU A 30 -0.37 -7.18 9.33
C LEU A 30 0.49 -7.06 8.06
N ASN A 31 1.74 -6.61 8.22
CA ASN A 31 2.68 -6.51 7.11
C ASN A 31 3.05 -7.91 6.57
N SER A 32 3.34 -8.86 7.46
CA SER A 32 3.63 -10.26 7.08
C SER A 32 2.47 -10.89 6.32
N GLN A 33 1.24 -10.76 6.81
CA GLN A 33 0.04 -11.26 6.12
C GLN A 33 -0.17 -10.59 4.76
N SER A 34 0.03 -9.27 4.68
CA SER A 34 -0.12 -8.53 3.42
C SER A 34 0.91 -8.98 2.38
N SER A 35 2.16 -9.16 2.80
CA SER A 35 3.25 -9.67 1.95
C SER A 35 2.95 -11.08 1.43
N GLN A 36 2.46 -11.98 2.30
CA GLN A 36 2.06 -13.34 1.91
C GLN A 36 0.93 -13.33 0.85
N MET A 37 -0.08 -12.48 1.01
CA MET A 37 -1.16 -12.40 0.01
C MET A 37 -0.67 -11.91 -1.35
N ILE A 38 0.27 -10.97 -1.39
CA ILE A 38 0.86 -10.49 -2.65
C ILE A 38 1.66 -11.58 -3.34
N VAL A 39 2.44 -12.35 -2.57
CA VAL A 39 3.20 -13.50 -3.10
C VAL A 39 2.24 -14.54 -3.68
N LEU A 40 1.19 -14.90 -2.92
CA LEU A 40 0.20 -15.87 -3.37
C LEU A 40 -0.47 -15.46 -4.67
N ALA A 41 -0.84 -14.18 -4.79
CA ALA A 41 -1.41 -13.64 -6.02
C ALA A 41 -0.44 -13.74 -7.20
N SER A 42 0.79 -13.31 -7.00
CA SER A 42 1.81 -13.32 -8.06
C SER A 42 2.23 -14.74 -8.50
N SER A 43 1.94 -15.76 -7.70
CA SER A 43 2.23 -17.17 -8.00
C SER A 43 1.04 -17.97 -8.53
N ALA A 44 -0.16 -17.37 -8.59
CA ALA A 44 -1.35 -18.07 -9.03
C ALA A 44 -1.41 -18.09 -10.56
N ASP A 45 -1.12 -19.24 -11.16
CA ASP A 45 -1.17 -19.42 -12.61
C ASP A 45 -2.60 -19.67 -13.14
N ASP A 46 -3.54 -20.11 -12.29
CA ASP A 46 -4.95 -20.30 -12.64
C ASP A 46 -5.86 -20.38 -11.39
N PRO A 47 -6.81 -19.45 -11.18
CA PRO A 47 -7.00 -18.23 -11.96
C PRO A 47 -5.83 -17.25 -11.77
N GLU A 48 -5.52 -16.48 -12.82
CA GLU A 48 -4.54 -15.38 -12.73
C GLU A 48 -5.01 -14.34 -11.71
N LEU A 49 -4.18 -14.07 -10.71
CA LEU A 49 -4.51 -13.14 -9.62
C LEU A 49 -3.50 -12.01 -9.55
N ALA A 50 -3.96 -10.78 -9.79
CA ALA A 50 -3.11 -9.60 -9.68
C ALA A 50 -3.56 -8.69 -8.53
N PHE A 51 -2.61 -8.22 -7.73
CA PHE A 51 -2.82 -7.16 -6.74
C PHE A 51 -1.96 -5.95 -7.10
N VAL A 52 -2.62 -4.84 -7.42
CA VAL A 52 -1.95 -3.56 -7.73
C VAL A 52 -2.26 -2.55 -6.65
N ASN A 53 -1.21 -2.06 -5.98
CA ASN A 53 -1.30 -1.08 -4.92
C ASN A 53 -0.53 0.19 -5.31
N GLY A 54 -0.97 1.36 -4.82
CA GLY A 54 -0.28 2.62 -5.06
C GLY A 54 -0.55 3.67 -3.99
N ALA A 55 0.45 4.52 -3.77
CA ALA A 55 0.40 5.68 -2.90
C ALA A 55 0.83 6.92 -3.69
N TRP A 56 -0.09 7.87 -3.87
CA TRP A 56 0.21 9.13 -4.55
C TRP A 56 0.18 10.27 -3.55
N VAL A 57 1.25 11.05 -3.51
CA VAL A 57 1.37 12.25 -2.67
C VAL A 57 1.46 13.50 -3.53
N ARG A 58 1.03 14.64 -2.97
CA ARG A 58 1.11 15.90 -3.71
C ARG A 58 2.55 16.18 -4.10
N GLN A 59 2.78 16.58 -5.33
CA GLN A 59 4.09 17.02 -5.79
C GLN A 59 4.67 18.07 -4.84
N GLY A 60 5.97 17.94 -4.53
CA GLY A 60 6.67 18.74 -3.54
C GLY A 60 6.56 18.23 -2.10
N LEU A 61 5.66 17.28 -1.80
CA LEU A 61 5.68 16.52 -0.55
C LEU A 61 6.45 15.21 -0.75
N LYS A 62 7.15 14.76 0.30
CA LYS A 62 7.86 13.48 0.31
C LYS A 62 7.30 12.59 1.41
N LEU A 63 7.18 11.31 1.11
CA LEU A 63 6.93 10.30 2.14
C LEU A 63 8.15 10.20 3.05
N LYS A 64 7.93 9.77 4.30
CA LYS A 64 9.03 9.40 5.18
C LYS A 64 9.72 8.16 4.59
N PRO A 65 11.06 8.09 4.55
CA PRO A 65 11.78 6.96 3.96
C PRO A 65 11.34 5.61 4.50
N SER A 66 11.18 5.47 5.83
CA SER A 66 10.73 4.22 6.44
C SER A 66 9.31 3.80 6.03
N PHE A 67 8.44 4.78 5.75
CA PHE A 67 7.09 4.48 5.27
C PHE A 67 7.11 4.12 3.78
N GLN A 68 7.90 4.82 2.97
CA GLN A 68 8.08 4.48 1.56
C GLN A 68 8.65 3.07 1.39
N GLU A 69 9.65 2.69 2.18
CA GLU A 69 10.18 1.33 2.22
C GLU A 69 9.09 0.31 2.53
N THR A 70 8.20 0.60 3.50
CA THR A 70 7.06 -0.29 3.80
C THR A 70 6.10 -0.40 2.62
N VAL A 71 5.75 0.73 1.97
CA VAL A 71 4.87 0.78 0.80
C VAL A 71 5.42 -0.09 -0.34
N GLU A 72 6.69 0.06 -0.67
CA GLU A 72 7.32 -0.60 -1.81
C GLU A 72 7.63 -2.08 -1.53
N SER A 73 8.14 -2.41 -0.35
CA SER A 73 8.59 -3.77 -0.03
C SER A 73 7.48 -4.70 0.44
N VAL A 74 6.64 -4.25 1.38
CA VAL A 74 5.61 -5.09 2.00
C VAL A 74 4.37 -5.19 1.10
N TYR A 75 4.00 -4.06 0.48
CA TYR A 75 2.76 -3.94 -0.27
C TYR A 75 2.95 -3.99 -1.79
N ASN A 76 4.20 -4.14 -2.27
CA ASN A 76 4.56 -4.08 -3.68
C ASN A 76 3.88 -2.89 -4.40
N ALA A 77 3.79 -1.77 -3.70
CA ALA A 77 2.99 -0.63 -4.10
C ALA A 77 3.88 0.46 -4.67
N THR A 78 3.39 1.17 -5.69
CA THR A 78 4.13 2.30 -6.25
C THR A 78 3.92 3.57 -5.42
N ALA A 79 5.00 4.24 -5.01
CA ALA A 79 4.94 5.53 -4.33
C ALA A 79 5.36 6.68 -5.26
N ASN A 80 4.44 7.60 -5.58
CA ASN A 80 4.71 8.66 -6.56
C ASN A 80 4.24 10.05 -6.13
N GLY A 81 5.01 11.06 -6.51
CA GLY A 81 4.60 12.46 -6.42
C GLY A 81 3.75 12.88 -7.61
N VAL A 82 2.53 13.36 -7.36
CA VAL A 82 1.55 13.76 -8.38
C VAL A 82 1.16 15.22 -8.22
N ASP A 83 1.15 15.94 -9.34
CA ASP A 83 0.55 17.27 -9.40
C ASP A 83 -0.97 17.16 -9.39
N PHE A 84 -1.57 17.24 -8.19
CA PHE A 84 -3.02 17.18 -8.04
C PHE A 84 -3.77 18.44 -8.53
N LEU A 85 -3.06 19.53 -8.86
CA LEU A 85 -3.70 20.74 -9.41
C LEU A 85 -3.91 20.61 -10.92
N ASN A 86 -3.05 19.85 -11.60
CA ASN A 86 -3.14 19.62 -13.03
C ASN A 86 -3.86 18.30 -13.35
N LYS A 87 -5.18 18.40 -13.57
CA LYS A 87 -6.10 17.26 -13.75
C LYS A 87 -5.92 16.46 -15.05
N TYR A 88 -5.03 16.87 -15.96
CA TYR A 88 -5.01 16.36 -17.35
C TYR A 88 -3.82 15.48 -17.71
N LYS A 89 -3.04 14.99 -16.75
CA LYS A 89 -2.06 13.94 -17.05
C LYS A 89 -2.75 12.58 -17.05
N ARG A 90 -2.84 11.97 -18.24
CA ARG A 90 -3.21 10.57 -18.41
C ARG A 90 -2.18 9.72 -17.67
N PHE A 91 -2.65 8.98 -16.67
CA PHE A 91 -1.86 7.94 -16.04
C PHE A 91 -1.98 6.70 -16.93
N ASP A 92 -0.95 6.43 -17.73
CA ASP A 92 -0.78 5.12 -18.35
C ASP A 92 -0.33 4.13 -17.26
N LEU A 93 -1.25 3.80 -16.34
CA LEU A 93 -1.16 2.55 -15.60
C LEU A 93 -1.94 1.52 -16.43
N PHE A 94 -1.38 0.31 -16.55
CA PHE A 94 -1.93 -0.87 -17.23
C PHE A 94 -1.68 -0.97 -18.74
N LEU A 95 -0.43 -1.16 -19.14
CA LEU A 95 -0.07 -2.00 -20.29
C LEU A 95 1.27 -2.68 -19.99
N GLU A 96 1.22 -3.76 -19.23
CA GLU A 96 2.19 -4.88 -19.20
C GLU A 96 1.72 -5.80 -18.06
N LEU A 97 0.59 -6.46 -18.31
CA LEU A 97 0.34 -7.83 -17.82
C LEU A 97 0.71 -8.75 -18.99
#